data_AF-A0A2G9N1T2-F1
#
_entry.id   AF-A0A2G9N1T2-F1
#
_cell.length_a   1.000
_cell.length_b   1.000
_cell.length_c   1.000
_cell.angle_alpha   90.00
_cell.angle_beta   90.00
_cell.angle_gamma   90.00
#
_symmetry.space_group_name_H-M   'P 1'
#
loop_
_entity.id
_entity.type
_entity.pdbx_description
1 polymer ?
#
loop_
_entity_poly.entity_id
_entity_poly.type
_entity_poly.pdbx_seq_one_letter_code
_entity_poly.pdbx_strand_id
1 'polypeptide(L)'
;MEKKWVYAPILVILAVIISLFILLAVNQPKTLNSEKAVYEQSIGKDEYLDLDYISPEEEGIGDFTTLIEGNLGKSAASLEDCESQSDFEKEWCYVQYASDSGDIRGCDIIGDVATKDSCYGTLAIETKNAETCNNIIVGKAECIRDVAIETNNASLCEKTNYEHSACIKAVSTGNYADCSTDYQRDICNNAVTAGDASLCEEILDRSEYCYYEIALNTDNAMLCNKAGVSKDHCFFAVATTVNNPAICENLSETRDNCVAWIAFNTNNKQLCFEAGSEVQSCLEDLS
;
A
#
# COMPACT_ATOMS: atom_id res chain seq x y z
N MET A 1 -71.96 29.75 10.24
CA MET A 1 -70.52 29.87 10.51
C MET A 1 -69.77 29.23 9.37
N GLU A 2 -69.14 30.05 8.53
CA GLU A 2 -68.54 29.64 7.27
C GLU A 2 -67.33 28.73 7.50
N LYS A 3 -67.33 27.53 6.90
CA LYS A 3 -66.26 26.51 6.99
C LYS A 3 -64.92 26.94 6.34
N LYS A 4 -64.74 28.21 5.99
CA LYS A 4 -63.57 28.74 5.27
C LYS A 4 -62.31 28.81 6.14
N TRP A 5 -62.45 28.86 7.46
CA TRP A 5 -61.31 28.99 8.39
C TRP A 5 -60.55 27.68 8.67
N VAL A 6 -61.10 26.53 8.27
CA VAL A 6 -60.46 25.22 8.53
C VAL A 6 -59.33 24.91 7.53
N TYR A 7 -59.39 25.46 6.31
CA TYR A 7 -58.43 25.14 5.25
C TYR A 7 -57.12 25.95 5.33
N ALA A 8 -57.14 27.12 5.95
CA ALA A 8 -55.97 27.97 6.10
C ALA A 8 -54.78 27.28 6.80
N PRO A 9 -54.94 26.61 7.96
CA PRO A 9 -53.81 25.93 8.59
C PRO A 9 -53.29 24.73 7.79
N ILE A 10 -54.17 24.02 7.07
CA ILE A 10 -53.80 22.84 6.27
C ILE A 10 -52.89 23.24 5.11
N LEU A 11 -53.17 24.37 4.44
CA LEU A 11 -52.35 24.87 3.34
C LEU A 11 -50.97 25.33 3.81
N VAL A 12 -50.87 25.92 5.01
CA VAL A 12 -49.57 26.32 5.60
C VAL A 12 -48.72 25.10 5.94
N ILE A 13 -49.33 24.05 6.52
CA ILE A 13 -48.61 22.81 6.84
C ILE A 13 -48.10 22.13 5.56
N LEU A 14 -48.91 22.06 4.51
CA LEU A 14 -48.50 21.50 3.22
C LEU A 14 -47.34 22.29 2.59
N ALA A 15 -47.37 23.62 2.64
CA ALA A 15 -46.28 24.45 2.12
C ALA A 15 -44.96 24.19 2.87
N VAL A 16 -44.99 24.07 4.20
CA VAL A 16 -43.80 23.78 5.01
C VAL A 16 -43.25 22.39 4.70
N ILE A 17 -44.10 21.38 4.56
CA ILE A 17 -43.67 20.01 4.21
C ILE A 17 -43.01 19.98 2.83
N ILE A 18 -43.59 20.67 1.84
CA ILE A 18 -43.02 20.74 0.48
C ILE A 18 -41.66 21.45 0.51
N SER A 19 -41.52 22.57 1.22
CA SER A 19 -40.24 23.28 1.35
C SER A 19 -39.18 22.43 2.04
N LEU A 20 -39.54 21.66 3.08
CA LEU A 20 -38.62 20.75 3.75
C LEU A 20 -38.17 19.61 2.84
N PHE A 21 -39.09 19.07 2.03
CA PHE A 21 -38.78 18.00 1.07
C PHE A 21 -37.84 18.47 -0.04
N ILE A 22 -38.01 19.71 -0.54
CA ILE A 22 -37.11 20.31 -1.53
C ILE A 22 -35.71 20.51 -0.92
N LEU A 23 -35.61 21.00 0.31
CA LEU A 23 -34.34 21.14 1.02
C LEU A 23 -33.61 19.79 1.19
N LEU A 24 -34.34 18.73 1.54
CA LEU A 24 -33.78 17.38 1.66
C LEU A 24 -33.39 16.75 0.32
N ALA A 25 -34.08 17.10 -0.77
CA ALA A 25 -33.77 16.61 -2.11
C ALA A 25 -32.54 17.31 -2.72
N VAL A 26 -32.34 18.60 -2.43
CA VAL A 26 -31.18 19.38 -2.90
C VAL A 26 -29.90 19.06 -2.11
N ASN A 27 -30.04 18.67 -0.83
CA ASN A 27 -28.91 18.28 0.03
C ASN A 27 -28.65 16.77 0.07
N GLN A 28 -29.17 15.97 -0.88
CA GLN A 28 -28.64 14.62 -1.03
C GLN A 28 -27.15 14.77 -1.41
N PRO A 29 -26.21 14.22 -0.62
CA PRO A 29 -24.83 14.15 -1.06
C PRO A 29 -24.85 13.46 -2.42
N LYS A 30 -24.24 14.07 -3.43
CA LYS A 30 -24.00 13.38 -4.70
C LYS A 30 -23.27 12.11 -4.31
N THR A 31 -23.95 10.98 -4.36
CA THR A 31 -23.29 9.69 -4.38
C THR A 31 -22.41 9.76 -5.61
N LEU A 32 -21.12 10.02 -5.41
CA LEU A 32 -20.11 9.69 -6.41
C LEU A 32 -20.26 8.17 -6.55
N ASN A 33 -21.12 7.75 -7.48
CA ASN A 33 -20.91 6.49 -8.16
C ASN A 33 -19.65 6.71 -9.00
N SER A 34 -18.51 6.71 -8.30
CA SER A 34 -17.30 6.14 -8.84
C SER A 34 -17.64 4.67 -9.02
N GLU A 35 -18.29 4.38 -10.13
CA GLU A 35 -18.16 3.08 -10.76
C GLU A 35 -16.67 3.02 -11.12
N LYS A 36 -15.83 2.64 -10.14
CA LYS A 36 -14.47 2.17 -10.40
C LYS A 36 -14.69 1.03 -11.38
N ALA A 37 -14.49 1.33 -12.66
CA ALA A 37 -14.44 0.31 -13.68
C ALA A 37 -13.38 -0.67 -13.21
N VAL A 38 -13.84 -1.84 -12.73
CA VAL A 38 -12.99 -3.00 -12.56
C VAL A 38 -12.60 -3.38 -13.98
N TYR A 39 -11.47 -2.83 -14.44
CA TYR A 39 -10.84 -3.20 -15.69
C TYR A 39 -10.22 -4.59 -15.48
N GLU A 40 -11.05 -5.62 -15.58
CA GLU A 40 -10.55 -6.97 -15.87
C GLU A 40 -10.07 -6.99 -17.32
N GLN A 41 -8.73 -7.01 -17.45
CA GLN A 41 -7.91 -7.38 -18.59
C GLN A 41 -8.64 -7.95 -19.83
N SER A 42 -8.69 -7.11 -20.87
CA SER A 42 -8.43 -7.57 -22.25
C SER A 42 -7.73 -6.46 -23.04
N ILE A 43 -6.71 -5.84 -22.45
CA ILE A 43 -5.75 -5.03 -23.21
C ILE A 43 -4.74 -6.04 -23.78
N GLY A 44 -4.38 -5.87 -25.05
CA GLY A 44 -3.31 -6.63 -25.68
C GLY A 44 -2.07 -6.60 -24.80
N LYS A 45 -1.20 -7.60 -24.92
CA LYS A 45 0.11 -7.61 -24.25
C LYS A 45 1.01 -6.57 -24.92
N ASP A 46 0.61 -5.31 -24.82
CA ASP A 46 1.27 -4.21 -25.48
C ASP A 46 2.27 -3.62 -24.49
N GLU A 47 3.46 -3.42 -25.03
CA GLU A 47 4.80 -3.22 -24.46
C GLU A 47 4.95 -1.92 -23.63
N TYR A 48 3.84 -1.36 -23.12
CA TYR A 48 3.78 0.00 -22.58
C TYR A 48 4.19 0.16 -21.11
N LEU A 49 4.34 -0.96 -20.39
CA LEU A 49 4.81 -0.97 -19.02
C LEU A 49 5.71 -2.19 -18.87
N ASP A 50 7.03 -1.98 -18.87
CA ASP A 50 7.94 -2.99 -18.34
C ASP A 50 7.51 -3.27 -16.89
N LEU A 51 7.19 -4.53 -16.62
CA LEU A 51 6.49 -5.07 -15.46
C LEU A 51 7.30 -5.03 -14.15
N ASP A 52 8.20 -4.06 -13.98
CA ASP A 52 9.08 -3.98 -12.81
C ASP A 52 8.62 -2.96 -11.76
N TYR A 53 7.49 -2.27 -11.95
CA TYR A 53 6.97 -1.36 -10.92
C TYR A 53 6.02 -2.09 -9.96
N ILE A 54 6.63 -2.84 -9.04
CA ILE A 54 5.94 -3.48 -7.91
C ILE A 54 5.43 -2.39 -6.96
N SER A 55 4.14 -2.43 -6.62
CA SER A 55 3.58 -1.46 -5.68
C SER A 55 4.13 -1.71 -4.26
N PRO A 56 4.36 -0.66 -3.44
CA PRO A 56 4.84 -0.82 -2.06
C PRO A 56 3.97 -1.69 -1.14
N GLU A 57 2.73 -1.98 -1.56
CA GLU A 57 1.78 -2.81 -0.81
C GLU A 57 2.11 -4.31 -0.90
N GLU A 58 2.93 -4.73 -1.88
CA GLU A 58 3.34 -6.14 -2.05
C GLU A 58 4.60 -6.53 -1.25
N GLU A 59 5.26 -5.59 -0.56
CA GLU A 59 6.35 -5.89 0.39
C GLU A 59 5.86 -6.29 1.78
N GLY A 60 4.55 -6.48 1.97
CA GLY A 60 4.08 -7.22 3.12
C GLY A 60 4.64 -8.64 3.04
N ILE A 61 5.66 -8.94 3.85
CA ILE A 61 6.07 -10.31 4.17
C ILE A 61 4.78 -11.01 4.61
N GLY A 62 4.11 -11.68 3.67
CA GLY A 62 2.91 -12.42 3.92
C GLY A 62 3.21 -13.40 5.03
N ASP A 63 2.24 -13.64 5.91
CA ASP A 63 2.33 -14.60 7.00
C ASP A 63 2.82 -15.97 6.48
N PHE A 64 4.15 -16.13 6.50
CA PHE A 64 4.86 -17.23 5.84
C PHE A 64 4.57 -18.56 6.55
N THR A 65 3.94 -18.50 7.73
CA THR A 65 3.50 -19.68 8.49
C THR A 65 2.52 -20.54 7.70
N THR A 66 1.79 -19.98 6.74
CA THR A 66 0.81 -20.75 5.94
C THR A 66 1.40 -21.62 4.82
N LEU A 67 2.68 -21.43 4.45
CA LEU A 67 3.35 -22.30 3.47
C LEU A 67 3.98 -23.56 4.08
N ILE A 68 3.96 -23.72 5.41
CA ILE A 68 4.71 -24.75 6.14
C ILE A 68 3.94 -26.07 6.31
N GLU A 69 2.62 -26.11 6.09
CA GLU A 69 1.80 -27.31 6.36
C GLU A 69 1.99 -28.46 5.33
N GLY A 70 2.77 -28.26 4.28
CA GLY A 70 3.03 -29.25 3.23
C GLY A 70 4.37 -29.97 3.36
N ASN A 71 4.46 -30.97 4.25
CA ASN A 71 5.49 -32.02 4.24
C ASN A 71 6.95 -31.52 4.07
N LEU A 72 7.30 -30.45 4.79
CA LEU A 72 8.68 -29.95 4.85
C LEU A 72 9.59 -31.00 5.52
N GLY A 73 10.83 -31.07 5.04
CA GLY A 73 11.75 -32.19 5.15
C GLY A 73 11.92 -32.78 6.56
N LYS A 74 12.42 -34.03 6.58
CA LYS A 74 12.80 -34.71 7.83
C LYS A 74 13.70 -33.80 8.67
N SER A 75 13.37 -33.62 9.95
CA SER A 75 14.24 -32.98 10.93
C SER A 75 15.66 -33.55 10.81
N ALA A 76 16.62 -32.68 10.54
CA ALA A 76 18.02 -33.00 10.36
C ALA A 76 18.74 -32.96 11.72
N ALA A 77 19.56 -33.96 12.02
CA ALA A 77 20.32 -34.01 13.27
C ALA A 77 21.64 -33.22 13.17
N SER A 78 22.17 -33.05 11.95
CA SER A 78 23.33 -32.21 11.67
C SER A 78 23.24 -31.51 10.30
N LEU A 79 24.09 -30.51 10.07
CA LEU A 79 24.15 -29.79 8.80
C LEU A 79 24.47 -30.72 7.61
N GLU A 80 25.26 -31.77 7.84
CA GLU A 80 25.62 -32.75 6.82
C GLU A 80 24.41 -33.56 6.30
N ASP A 81 23.36 -33.71 7.12
CA ASP A 81 22.14 -34.42 6.69
C ASP A 81 21.44 -33.65 5.55
N CYS A 82 21.56 -32.31 5.54
CA CYS A 82 20.97 -31.44 4.53
C CYS A 82 21.72 -31.47 3.19
N GLU A 83 22.99 -31.88 3.16
CA GLU A 83 23.81 -31.92 1.92
C GLU A 83 23.28 -32.93 0.89
N SER A 84 22.46 -33.89 1.32
CA SER A 84 21.90 -34.93 0.46
C SER A 84 20.59 -34.53 -0.24
N GLN A 85 20.04 -33.35 0.07
CA GLN A 85 18.78 -32.85 -0.48
C GLN A 85 18.98 -32.13 -1.82
N SER A 86 17.89 -31.90 -2.56
CA SER A 86 17.93 -31.02 -3.74
C SER A 86 18.18 -29.56 -3.34
N ASP A 87 18.66 -28.70 -4.25
CA ASP A 87 19.06 -27.32 -3.92
C ASP A 87 17.98 -26.52 -3.15
N PHE A 88 16.72 -26.65 -3.55
CA PHE A 88 15.60 -25.99 -2.85
C PHE A 88 15.29 -26.64 -1.49
N GLU A 89 15.21 -27.98 -1.43
CA GLU A 89 14.95 -28.70 -0.17
C GLU A 89 16.10 -28.54 0.84
N LYS A 90 17.31 -28.30 0.34
CA LYS A 90 18.53 -28.12 1.11
C LYS A 90 18.50 -26.83 1.93
N GLU A 91 18.09 -25.70 1.34
CA GLU A 91 17.97 -24.45 2.09
C GLU A 91 16.91 -24.53 3.18
N TRP A 92 15.74 -25.11 2.87
CA TRP A 92 14.70 -25.38 3.87
C TRP A 92 15.16 -26.33 4.98
N CYS A 93 15.95 -27.34 4.65
CA CYS A 93 16.56 -28.23 5.64
C CYS A 93 17.46 -27.45 6.61
N TYR A 94 18.25 -26.49 6.11
CA TYR A 94 19.07 -25.64 6.98
C TYR A 94 18.24 -24.71 7.87
N VAL A 95 17.14 -24.14 7.35
CA VAL A 95 16.19 -23.35 8.15
C VAL A 95 15.64 -24.19 9.30
N GLN A 96 15.15 -25.39 8.99
CA GLN A 96 14.60 -26.30 10.00
C GLN A 96 15.65 -26.73 11.02
N TYR A 97 16.87 -27.07 10.57
CA TYR A 97 17.97 -27.41 11.47
C TYR A 97 18.28 -26.24 12.41
N ALA A 98 18.38 -25.01 11.90
CA ALA A 98 18.66 -23.83 12.72
C ALA A 98 17.58 -23.61 13.78
N SER A 99 16.31 -23.71 13.40
CA SER A 99 15.17 -23.60 14.31
C SER A 99 15.16 -24.70 15.38
N ASP A 100 15.27 -25.97 14.97
CA ASP A 100 15.23 -27.14 15.88
C ASP A 100 16.41 -27.15 16.87
N SER A 101 17.60 -26.75 16.42
CA SER A 101 18.84 -26.84 17.21
C SER A 101 19.24 -25.55 17.91
N GLY A 102 18.72 -24.41 17.47
CA GLY A 102 19.19 -23.08 17.87
C GLY A 102 20.54 -22.68 17.26
N ASP A 103 21.09 -23.45 16.32
CA ASP A 103 22.42 -23.24 15.74
C ASP A 103 22.38 -22.31 14.52
N ILE A 104 22.84 -21.07 14.73
CA ILE A 104 22.87 -20.00 13.71
C ILE A 104 23.62 -20.38 12.43
N ARG A 105 24.54 -21.34 12.49
CA ARG A 105 25.31 -21.80 11.32
C ARG A 105 24.42 -22.38 10.23
N GLY A 106 23.22 -22.88 10.57
CA GLY A 106 22.24 -23.27 9.57
C GLY A 106 21.85 -22.10 8.67
N CYS A 107 21.52 -20.95 9.26
CA CYS A 107 21.21 -19.75 8.49
C CYS A 107 22.41 -19.20 7.71
N ASP A 108 23.64 -19.35 8.23
CA ASP A 108 24.86 -18.82 7.58
C ASP A 108 25.10 -19.41 6.18
N ILE A 109 24.69 -20.67 5.95
CA ILE A 109 24.97 -21.45 4.73
C ILE A 109 23.93 -21.20 3.62
N ILE A 110 22.76 -20.67 3.96
CA ILE A 110 21.70 -20.35 2.99
C ILE A 110 22.20 -19.31 1.99
N GLY A 111 21.99 -19.57 0.69
CA GLY A 111 22.46 -18.72 -0.40
C GLY A 111 21.46 -17.63 -0.75
N ASP A 112 20.18 -17.96 -0.77
CA ASP A 112 19.11 -16.98 -0.99
C ASP A 112 19.00 -15.99 0.17
N VAL A 113 19.08 -14.69 -0.14
CA VAL A 113 19.11 -13.62 0.88
C VAL A 113 17.80 -13.54 1.66
N ALA A 114 16.66 -13.67 0.97
CA ALA A 114 15.35 -13.57 1.61
C ALA A 114 15.11 -14.75 2.58
N THR A 115 15.43 -15.97 2.14
CA THR A 115 15.34 -17.19 2.96
C THR A 115 16.29 -17.13 4.16
N LYS A 116 17.50 -16.60 3.94
CA LYS A 116 18.50 -16.40 5.01
C LYS A 116 18.05 -15.39 6.06
N ASP A 117 17.56 -14.24 5.63
CA ASP A 117 17.04 -13.20 6.51
C ASP A 117 15.85 -13.73 7.33
N SER A 118 14.94 -14.45 6.68
CA SER A 118 13.83 -15.14 7.36
C SER A 118 14.33 -16.15 8.39
N CYS A 119 15.36 -16.95 8.07
CA CYS A 119 15.96 -17.91 9.00
C CYS A 119 16.47 -17.23 10.27
N TYR A 120 17.26 -16.15 10.13
CA TYR A 120 17.74 -15.39 11.29
C TYR A 120 16.60 -14.76 12.08
N GLY A 121 15.54 -14.28 11.41
CA GLY A 121 14.36 -13.71 12.04
C GLY A 121 13.67 -14.72 12.97
N THR A 122 13.31 -15.88 12.42
CA THR A 122 12.70 -16.99 13.19
C THR A 122 13.60 -17.40 14.35
N LEU A 123 14.90 -17.61 14.09
CA LEU A 123 15.84 -18.02 15.12
C LEU A 123 15.97 -16.97 16.23
N ALA A 124 16.01 -15.69 15.89
CA ALA A 124 16.08 -14.59 16.87
C ALA A 124 14.87 -14.59 17.81
N ILE A 125 13.67 -14.80 17.27
CA ILE A 125 12.41 -14.86 18.01
C ILE A 125 12.39 -16.09 18.93
N GLU A 126 12.64 -17.27 18.38
CA GLU A 126 12.63 -18.54 19.13
C GLU A 126 13.67 -18.56 20.26
N THR A 127 14.88 -18.07 19.98
CA THR A 127 15.97 -18.00 20.96
C THR A 127 15.91 -16.75 21.85
N LYS A 128 14.97 -15.83 21.59
CA LYS A 128 14.82 -14.55 22.30
C LYS A 128 16.11 -13.71 22.29
N ASN A 129 16.86 -13.76 21.18
CA ASN A 129 18.16 -13.10 21.03
C ASN A 129 18.13 -12.05 19.91
N ALA A 130 17.94 -10.78 20.28
CA ALA A 130 17.86 -9.67 19.33
C ALA A 130 19.19 -9.41 18.59
N GLU A 131 20.33 -9.88 19.11
CA GLU A 131 21.60 -9.71 18.40
C GLU A 131 21.67 -10.57 17.13
N THR A 132 20.90 -11.66 17.07
CA THR A 132 20.75 -12.49 15.85
C THR A 132 20.17 -11.67 14.69
N CYS A 133 19.26 -10.73 14.97
CA CYS A 133 18.70 -9.82 13.97
C CYS A 133 19.76 -8.93 13.29
N ASN A 134 20.97 -8.80 13.83
CA ASN A 134 22.03 -8.03 13.17
C ASN A 134 22.55 -8.66 11.87
N ASN A 135 22.28 -9.94 11.66
CA ASN A 135 22.67 -10.66 10.43
C ASN A 135 21.64 -10.50 9.30
N ILE A 136 20.49 -9.86 9.58
CA ILE A 136 19.42 -9.62 8.61
C ILE A 136 19.74 -8.38 7.78
N ILE A 137 19.63 -8.48 6.46
CA ILE A 137 19.79 -7.37 5.52
C ILE A 137 18.48 -6.61 5.37
N VAL A 138 17.37 -7.31 5.09
CA VAL A 138 16.02 -6.76 4.89
C VAL A 138 15.09 -7.25 6.01
N GLY A 139 14.37 -6.34 6.67
CA GLY A 139 13.45 -6.72 7.76
C GLY A 139 14.08 -6.73 9.17
N LYS A 140 15.26 -6.09 9.34
CA LYS A 140 15.99 -6.08 10.61
C LYS A 140 15.21 -5.39 11.75
N ALA A 141 14.50 -4.30 11.45
CA ALA A 141 13.76 -3.56 12.47
C ALA A 141 12.57 -4.37 13.00
N GLU A 142 11.90 -5.08 12.10
CA GLU A 142 10.80 -5.99 12.31
C GLU A 142 11.25 -7.16 13.21
N CYS A 143 12.39 -7.79 12.88
CA CYS A 143 12.98 -8.82 13.74
C CYS A 143 13.24 -8.32 15.16
N ILE A 144 13.88 -7.15 15.33
CA ILE A 144 14.19 -6.58 16.64
C ILE A 144 12.92 -6.31 17.44
N ARG A 145 11.89 -5.77 16.78
CA ARG A 145 10.58 -5.48 17.36
C ARG A 145 9.90 -6.76 17.83
N ASP A 146 9.88 -7.80 17.01
CA ASP A 146 9.22 -9.05 17.35
C ASP A 146 9.92 -9.74 18.54
N VAL A 147 11.26 -9.71 18.58
CA VAL A 147 12.02 -10.13 19.77
C VAL A 147 11.70 -9.25 20.99
N ALA A 148 11.54 -7.94 20.83
CA ALA A 148 11.16 -7.04 21.91
C ALA A 148 9.81 -7.44 22.53
N ILE A 149 8.83 -7.82 21.71
CA ILE A 149 7.50 -8.25 22.14
C ILE A 149 7.61 -9.59 22.87
N GLU A 150 8.25 -10.60 22.27
CA GLU A 150 8.41 -11.93 22.90
C GLU A 150 9.20 -11.92 24.22
N THR A 151 10.06 -10.92 24.40
CA THR A 151 10.86 -10.76 25.61
C THR A 151 10.28 -9.76 26.59
N ASN A 152 9.18 -9.07 26.23
CA ASN A 152 8.64 -7.93 26.95
C ASN A 152 9.73 -6.89 27.29
N ASN A 153 10.63 -6.62 26.34
CA ASN A 153 11.80 -5.77 26.53
C ASN A 153 11.75 -4.51 25.68
N ALA A 154 11.12 -3.48 26.25
CA ALA A 154 10.90 -2.19 25.62
C ALA A 154 12.21 -1.48 25.18
N SER A 155 13.35 -1.73 25.82
CA SER A 155 14.61 -1.08 25.43
C SER A 155 15.13 -1.55 24.08
N LEU A 156 14.72 -2.73 23.60
CA LEU A 156 15.05 -3.17 22.24
C LEU A 156 14.39 -2.31 21.17
N CYS A 157 13.25 -1.66 21.49
CA CYS A 157 12.61 -0.72 20.57
C CYS A 157 13.51 0.49 20.25
N GLU A 158 14.44 0.88 21.14
CA GLU A 158 15.42 1.96 20.89
C GLU A 158 16.35 1.66 19.71
N LYS A 159 16.51 0.37 19.36
CA LYS A 159 17.31 -0.08 18.21
C LYS A 159 16.50 -0.10 16.90
N THR A 160 15.20 0.17 16.96
CA THR A 160 14.33 0.30 15.78
C THR A 160 14.29 1.78 15.36
N ASN A 161 14.66 2.07 14.11
CA ASN A 161 14.70 3.46 13.62
C ASN A 161 13.29 4.01 13.30
N TYR A 162 12.32 3.15 12.97
CA TYR A 162 11.08 3.58 12.30
C TYR A 162 9.78 3.30 13.08
N GLU A 163 9.82 2.58 14.22
CA GLU A 163 8.57 2.18 14.92
C GLU A 163 8.66 2.30 16.45
N HIS A 164 9.54 3.16 16.98
CA HIS A 164 9.84 3.19 18.42
C HIS A 164 8.58 3.24 19.31
N SER A 165 7.65 4.18 19.08
CA SER A 165 6.44 4.31 19.90
C SER A 165 5.45 3.14 19.72
N ALA A 166 5.28 2.64 18.50
CA ALA A 166 4.42 1.51 18.20
C ALA A 166 4.98 0.21 18.82
N CYS A 167 6.29 -0.02 18.69
CA CYS A 167 7.01 -1.10 19.34
C CYS A 167 6.82 -1.05 20.87
N ILE A 168 7.03 0.09 21.52
CA ILE A 168 6.84 0.23 22.99
C ILE A 168 5.42 -0.13 23.40
N LYS A 169 4.41 0.32 22.62
CA LYS A 169 3.01 -0.01 22.87
C LYS A 169 2.76 -1.52 22.73
N ALA A 170 3.21 -2.13 21.64
CA ALA A 170 3.05 -3.56 21.38
C ALA A 170 3.76 -4.44 22.43
N VAL A 171 4.93 -4.02 22.88
CA VAL A 171 5.64 -4.67 24.01
C VAL A 171 4.78 -4.62 25.27
N SER A 172 4.20 -3.46 25.59
CA SER A 172 3.38 -3.30 26.79
C SER A 172 2.07 -4.10 26.77
N THR A 173 1.51 -4.35 25.58
CA THR A 173 0.26 -5.10 25.39
C THR A 173 0.50 -6.58 25.06
N GLY A 174 1.71 -6.94 24.64
CA GLY A 174 2.04 -8.26 24.10
C GLY A 174 1.31 -8.58 22.79
N ASN A 175 0.91 -7.57 22.02
CA ASN A 175 0.08 -7.73 20.82
C ASN A 175 0.77 -7.14 19.58
N TYR A 176 1.17 -8.02 18.66
CA TYR A 176 1.76 -7.65 17.37
C TYR A 176 0.88 -6.73 16.51
N ALA A 177 -0.45 -6.78 16.67
CA ALA A 177 -1.36 -5.88 15.96
C ALA A 177 -1.16 -4.41 16.36
N ASP A 178 -0.59 -4.13 17.54
CA ASP A 178 -0.26 -2.76 17.96
C ASP A 178 1.00 -2.20 17.27
N CYS A 179 1.76 -3.03 16.55
CA CYS A 179 2.89 -2.59 15.71
C CYS A 179 2.43 -2.05 14.35
N SER A 180 1.31 -2.55 13.84
CA SER A 180 0.68 -2.03 12.63
C SER A 180 0.13 -0.64 12.94
N THR A 181 0.52 0.36 12.13
CA THR A 181 0.19 1.76 12.35
C THR A 181 -1.30 2.05 12.06
N ASP A 182 -2.20 1.55 12.90
CA ASP A 182 -3.59 2.02 12.96
C ASP A 182 -3.61 3.54 13.16
N TYR A 183 -2.68 4.11 13.92
CA TYR A 183 -2.66 5.56 14.19
C TYR A 183 -2.28 6.42 12.96
N GLN A 184 -1.24 6.05 12.22
CA GLN A 184 -0.85 6.82 11.02
C GLN A 184 -1.78 6.52 9.84
N ARG A 185 -2.33 5.29 9.76
CA ARG A 185 -3.39 4.94 8.83
C ARG A 185 -4.67 5.73 9.13
N ASP A 186 -5.04 5.92 10.40
CA ASP A 186 -6.19 6.72 10.79
C ASP A 186 -5.98 8.21 10.49
N ILE A 187 -4.77 8.76 10.74
CA ILE A 187 -4.46 10.15 10.35
C ILE A 187 -4.48 10.29 8.83
N CYS A 188 -3.89 9.36 8.08
CA CYS A 188 -3.94 9.34 6.62
C CYS A 188 -5.39 9.25 6.13
N ASN A 189 -6.18 8.31 6.66
CA ASN A 189 -7.60 8.15 6.31
C ASN A 189 -8.43 9.39 6.64
N ASN A 190 -8.16 10.04 7.77
CA ASN A 190 -8.81 11.29 8.15
C ASN A 190 -8.40 12.42 7.19
N ALA A 191 -7.11 12.51 6.83
CA ALA A 191 -6.59 13.47 5.86
C ALA A 191 -7.20 13.28 4.48
N VAL A 192 -7.27 12.04 4.00
CA VAL A 192 -7.89 11.63 2.73
C VAL A 192 -9.38 11.92 2.72
N THR A 193 -10.11 11.50 3.76
CA THR A 193 -11.56 11.74 3.87
C THR A 193 -11.88 13.23 3.94
N ALA A 194 -11.03 14.02 4.60
CA ALA A 194 -11.19 15.48 4.69
C ALA A 194 -10.66 16.24 3.46
N GLY A 195 -9.85 15.59 2.61
CA GLY A 195 -9.06 16.25 1.58
C GLY A 195 -8.04 17.25 2.14
N ASP A 196 -7.64 17.09 3.41
CA ASP A 196 -6.77 18.02 4.13
C ASP A 196 -5.33 17.53 4.15
N ALA A 197 -4.56 17.95 3.15
CA ALA A 197 -3.16 17.59 3.00
C ALA A 197 -2.24 18.12 4.12
N SER A 198 -2.70 19.07 4.94
CA SER A 198 -1.90 19.55 6.09
C SER A 198 -1.75 18.47 7.16
N LEU A 199 -2.73 17.58 7.30
CA LEU A 199 -2.67 16.45 8.23
C LEU A 199 -1.59 15.42 7.83
N CYS A 200 -1.21 15.35 6.55
CA CYS A 200 -0.07 14.52 6.12
C CYS A 200 1.27 15.03 6.66
N GLU A 201 1.38 16.30 7.09
CA GLU A 201 2.61 16.83 7.70
C GLU A 201 2.83 16.30 9.13
N GLU A 202 1.77 15.81 9.78
CA GLU A 202 1.83 15.21 11.12
C GLU A 202 2.23 13.73 11.06
N ILE A 203 2.24 13.14 9.86
CA ILE A 203 2.60 11.75 9.63
C ILE A 203 4.13 11.65 9.53
N LEU A 204 4.73 10.95 10.49
CA LEU A 204 6.18 10.74 10.53
C LEU A 204 6.67 9.75 9.46
N ASP A 205 5.85 8.77 9.09
CA ASP A 205 6.17 7.72 8.11
C ASP A 205 5.03 7.55 7.09
N ARG A 206 5.36 7.39 5.81
CA ARG A 206 4.40 7.34 4.68
C ARG A 206 3.57 8.61 4.46
N SER A 207 4.06 9.77 4.89
CA SER A 207 3.45 11.06 4.53
C SER A 207 3.36 11.24 3.01
N GLU A 208 4.35 10.71 2.28
CA GLU A 208 4.39 10.65 0.81
C GLU A 208 3.16 9.92 0.22
N TYR A 209 2.79 8.76 0.79
CA TYR A 209 1.60 8.01 0.38
C TYR A 209 0.31 8.76 0.73
N CYS A 210 0.26 9.42 1.89
CA CYS A 210 -0.88 10.29 2.25
C CYS A 210 -1.09 11.41 1.21
N TYR A 211 -0.02 12.06 0.76
CA TYR A 211 -0.12 13.07 -0.29
C TYR A 211 -0.56 12.48 -1.63
N TYR A 212 -0.07 11.30 -1.99
CA TYR A 212 -0.52 10.57 -3.19
C TYR A 212 -2.03 10.31 -3.17
N GLU A 213 -2.55 9.72 -2.09
CA GLU A 213 -3.97 9.40 -1.96
C GLU A 213 -4.85 10.67 -1.98
N ILE A 214 -4.43 11.74 -1.29
CA ILE A 214 -5.18 13.00 -1.33
C ILE A 214 -5.14 13.60 -2.74
N ALA A 215 -4.00 13.55 -3.43
CA ALA A 215 -3.89 14.07 -4.78
C ALA A 215 -4.88 13.38 -5.73
N LEU A 216 -5.02 12.06 -5.63
CA LEU A 216 -5.98 11.28 -6.41
C LEU A 216 -7.43 11.59 -6.04
N ASN A 217 -7.74 11.61 -4.74
CA ASN A 217 -9.11 11.80 -4.28
C ASN A 217 -9.62 13.25 -4.46
N THR A 218 -8.70 14.22 -4.54
CA THR A 218 -9.03 15.63 -4.73
C THR A 218 -8.68 16.17 -6.12
N ASP A 219 -8.20 15.32 -7.02
CA ASP A 219 -7.72 15.69 -8.35
C ASP A 219 -6.64 16.80 -8.34
N ASN A 220 -5.90 16.93 -7.23
CA ASN A 220 -4.96 18.00 -6.99
C ASN A 220 -3.52 17.57 -7.26
N ALA A 221 -3.11 17.63 -8.52
CA ALA A 221 -1.76 17.25 -8.96
C ALA A 221 -0.62 18.01 -8.27
N MET A 222 -0.86 19.20 -7.67
CA MET A 222 0.21 19.92 -6.96
C MET A 222 0.73 19.12 -5.76
N LEU A 223 -0.12 18.30 -5.14
CA LEU A 223 0.23 17.45 -4.01
C LEU A 223 1.19 16.31 -4.40
N CYS A 224 1.20 15.90 -5.68
CA CYS A 224 2.13 14.88 -6.17
C CYS A 224 3.60 15.26 -6.00
N ASN A 225 3.93 16.56 -5.94
CA ASN A 225 5.29 17.00 -5.61
C ASN A 225 5.77 16.57 -4.23
N LYS A 226 4.84 16.26 -3.31
CA LYS A 226 5.13 15.77 -1.96
C LYS A 226 5.02 14.24 -1.84
N ALA A 227 4.73 13.52 -2.93
CA ALA A 227 4.54 12.06 -2.93
C ALA A 227 5.86 11.24 -3.05
N GLY A 228 7.01 11.87 -2.83
CA GLY A 228 8.32 11.21 -2.75
C GLY A 228 8.64 10.30 -3.93
N VAL A 229 8.94 9.02 -3.66
CA VAL A 229 9.26 8.03 -4.71
C VAL A 229 8.09 7.73 -5.64
N SER A 230 6.85 7.92 -5.18
CA SER A 230 5.62 7.73 -5.96
C SER A 230 5.19 8.97 -6.74
N LYS A 231 6.04 10.01 -6.81
CA LYS A 231 5.73 11.29 -7.49
C LYS A 231 5.27 11.10 -8.94
N ASP A 232 6.02 10.38 -9.76
CA ASP A 232 5.70 10.23 -11.18
C ASP A 232 4.41 9.40 -11.34
N HIS A 233 4.25 8.34 -10.54
CA HIS A 233 3.01 7.57 -10.52
C HIS A 233 1.79 8.43 -10.11
N CYS A 234 1.95 9.30 -9.10
CA CYS A 234 0.93 10.26 -8.69
C CYS A 234 0.50 11.16 -9.84
N PHE A 235 1.46 11.81 -10.52
CA PHE A 235 1.16 12.72 -11.62
C PHE A 235 0.46 12.00 -12.77
N PHE A 236 0.92 10.81 -13.13
CA PHE A 236 0.29 9.99 -14.17
C PHE A 236 -1.17 9.65 -13.81
N ALA A 237 -1.39 9.15 -12.60
CA ALA A 237 -2.72 8.74 -12.14
C ALA A 237 -3.69 9.93 -12.03
N VAL A 238 -3.25 11.09 -11.50
CA VAL A 238 -4.09 12.30 -11.50
C VAL A 238 -4.37 12.76 -12.93
N ALA A 239 -3.34 12.86 -13.78
CA ALA A 239 -3.47 13.35 -15.16
C ALA A 239 -4.49 12.55 -15.97
N THR A 240 -4.41 11.22 -15.87
CA THR A 240 -5.30 10.30 -16.59
C THR A 240 -6.70 10.26 -15.99
N THR A 241 -6.84 10.41 -14.68
CA THR A 241 -8.16 10.50 -14.01
C THR A 241 -8.92 11.76 -14.42
N VAL A 242 -8.26 12.93 -14.44
CA VAL A 242 -8.91 14.19 -14.86
C VAL A 242 -8.86 14.45 -16.36
N ASN A 243 -8.24 13.55 -17.14
CA ASN A 243 -7.98 13.72 -18.57
C ASN A 243 -7.32 15.07 -18.92
N ASN A 244 -6.31 15.48 -18.15
CA ASN A 244 -5.61 16.76 -18.34
C ASN A 244 -4.13 16.53 -18.74
N PRO A 245 -3.80 16.64 -20.04
CA PRO A 245 -2.45 16.35 -20.53
C PRO A 245 -1.39 17.34 -20.03
N ALA A 246 -1.79 18.55 -19.59
CA ALA A 246 -0.84 19.50 -19.02
C ALA A 246 -0.19 19.00 -17.72
N ILE A 247 -0.83 18.06 -17.02
CA ILE A 247 -0.28 17.44 -15.82
C ILE A 247 0.89 16.50 -16.18
N CYS A 248 0.83 15.84 -17.33
CA CYS A 248 1.87 14.94 -17.82
C CYS A 248 3.24 15.64 -18.00
N GLU A 249 3.27 16.97 -18.16
CA GLU A 249 4.52 17.75 -18.24
C GLU A 249 5.38 17.68 -16.96
N ASN A 250 4.82 17.18 -15.85
CA ASN A 250 5.56 16.95 -14.61
C ASN A 250 6.24 15.57 -14.55
N LEU A 251 6.01 14.71 -15.55
CA LEU A 251 6.62 13.39 -15.67
C LEU A 251 7.96 13.48 -16.41
N SER A 252 8.90 12.63 -16.01
CA SER A 252 10.23 12.59 -16.61
C SER A 252 10.27 11.66 -17.82
N GLU A 253 10.14 10.35 -17.59
CA GLU A 253 10.29 9.31 -18.61
C GLU A 253 8.95 8.92 -19.24
N THR A 254 7.86 8.95 -18.47
CA THR A 254 6.54 8.45 -18.89
C THR A 254 5.59 9.55 -19.39
N ARG A 255 6.13 10.75 -19.69
CA ARG A 255 5.34 11.90 -20.16
C ARG A 255 4.59 11.61 -21.44
N ASP A 256 5.26 11.01 -22.42
CA ASP A 256 4.70 10.71 -23.73
C ASP A 256 3.60 9.63 -23.64
N ASN A 257 3.83 8.57 -22.85
CA ASN A 257 2.82 7.55 -22.51
C ASN A 257 1.58 8.16 -21.85
N CYS A 258 1.76 9.08 -20.89
CA CYS A 258 0.66 9.77 -20.22
C CYS A 258 -0.22 10.56 -21.20
N VAL A 259 0.40 11.30 -22.13
CA VAL A 259 -0.34 12.07 -23.14
C VAL A 259 -1.08 11.15 -24.11
N ALA A 260 -0.44 10.06 -24.57
CA ALA A 260 -1.07 9.07 -25.43
C ALA A 260 -2.30 8.41 -24.75
N TRP A 261 -2.18 8.04 -23.49
CA TRP A 261 -3.29 7.44 -22.72
C TRP A 261 -4.49 8.39 -22.60
N ILE A 262 -4.24 9.68 -22.34
CA ILE A 262 -5.31 10.69 -22.29
C ILE A 262 -5.94 10.89 -23.67
N ALA A 263 -5.13 10.90 -24.74
CA ALA A 263 -5.62 11.00 -26.11
C ALA A 263 -6.58 9.84 -26.44
N PHE A 264 -6.21 8.63 -26.04
CA PHE A 264 -7.03 7.43 -26.18
C PHE A 264 -8.35 7.55 -25.41
N ASN A 265 -8.29 7.83 -24.10
CA ASN A 265 -9.50 7.91 -23.25
C ASN A 265 -10.47 9.02 -23.66
N THR A 266 -9.96 10.10 -24.23
CA THR A 266 -10.78 11.24 -24.69
C THR A 266 -11.16 11.15 -26.17
N ASN A 267 -10.69 10.12 -26.89
CA ASN A 267 -10.80 9.99 -28.35
C ASN A 267 -10.34 11.27 -29.09
N ASN A 268 -9.25 11.88 -28.60
CA ASN A 268 -8.71 13.14 -29.10
C ASN A 268 -7.43 12.89 -29.91
N LYS A 269 -7.59 12.62 -31.21
CA LYS A 269 -6.47 12.39 -32.14
C LYS A 269 -5.46 13.54 -32.19
N GLN A 270 -5.86 14.76 -31.84
CA GLN A 270 -4.94 15.89 -31.82
C GLN A 270 -3.86 15.72 -30.74
N LEU A 271 -4.22 15.15 -29.58
CA LEU A 271 -3.28 14.88 -28.49
C LEU A 271 -2.24 13.81 -28.85
N CYS A 272 -2.55 12.88 -29.76
CA CYS A 272 -1.55 11.92 -30.23
C CYS A 272 -0.34 12.63 -30.88
N PHE A 273 -0.55 13.76 -31.57
CA PHE A 273 0.57 14.53 -32.14
C PHE A 273 1.42 15.22 -31.08
N GLU A 274 0.92 15.36 -29.84
CA GLU A 274 1.65 15.88 -28.70
C GLU A 274 2.36 14.78 -27.92
N ALA A 275 2.09 13.49 -28.17
CA ALA A 275 2.61 12.35 -27.43
C ALA A 275 4.04 11.91 -27.79
N GLY A 276 4.84 12.78 -28.43
CA GLY A 276 6.28 12.57 -28.65
C GLY A 276 6.64 11.21 -29.29
N SER A 277 7.32 10.32 -28.55
CA SER A 277 7.68 8.98 -29.04
C SER A 277 6.46 8.10 -29.37
N GLU A 278 5.33 8.33 -28.71
CA GLU A 278 4.13 7.50 -28.81
C GLU A 278 3.13 7.93 -29.89
N VAL A 279 3.46 8.94 -30.71
CA VAL A 279 2.56 9.48 -31.75
C VAL A 279 2.01 8.38 -32.65
N GLN A 280 2.87 7.48 -33.12
CA GLN A 280 2.47 6.46 -34.09
C GLN A 280 1.50 5.44 -33.46
N SER A 281 1.85 4.87 -32.31
CA SER A 281 0.99 3.90 -31.63
C SER A 281 -0.34 4.52 -31.20
N CYS A 282 -0.31 5.74 -30.66
CA CYS A 282 -1.52 6.46 -30.27
C CYS A 282 -2.49 6.66 -31.45
N LEU A 283 -1.98 6.98 -32.66
CA LEU A 283 -2.82 7.14 -33.85
C LEU A 283 -3.38 5.81 -34.37
N GLU A 284 -2.64 4.71 -34.21
CA GLU A 284 -3.09 3.36 -34.57
C GLU A 284 -4.23 2.90 -33.66
N ASP A 285 -4.12 3.11 -32.34
CA ASP A 285 -5.14 2.71 -31.36
C ASP A 285 -6.46 3.49 -31.50
N LEU A 286 -6.43 4.68 -32.09
CA LEU A 286 -7.61 5.52 -32.36
C LEU A 286 -8.17 5.36 -33.79
N SER A 287 -7.62 4.45 -34.60
CA SER A 287 -8.02 4.25 -36.02
C SER A 287 -9.19 3.28 -36.18
#